data_AF-A0A962ZBX0-F1
#
_entry.id   AF-A0A962ZBX0-F1
#
_cell.length_a   1.000
_cell.length_b   1.000
_cell.length_c   1.000
_cell.angle_alpha   90.00
_cell.angle_beta   90.00
_cell.angle_gamma   90.00
#
_symmetry.space_group_name_H-M   'P 1'
#
loop_
_entity.id
_entity.type
_entity.pdbx_description
1 polymer ?
#
loop_
_entity_poly.entity_id
_entity_poly.type
_entity_poly.pdbx_seq_one_letter_code
_entity_poly.pdbx_strand_id
1 'polypeptide(L)'
;AHPTFSLAQSLQRNLVALSLDRDDNGGSLDDAGRERLLEAAASVKHRPEPRLDLDEEHRQSMVAIDNVRTALCDLYRAVGKVAEELYPAEWSELRPALIGLATWVGYDTDGRSDIGWSVTLSKRIRTQIDQLAYYRRRIAALAATDDLAHALAASLELIDARLALSEKSLGDELAVFEAFDAGNAESVGAVAEVSREILADRSRLNDSRQLAGLVERAMALADDPAIIRELWVLRAEIANSGLTAARTHVRINAVQLHNAIRKTIGMQHSADDPSHRTSYLQAVVDLIAGVEPETIHFGSIMHEKATAKRVFMLIRQMLRHLDASEPVRFLIAECETPLTLVTALYFARLFGVEDRVDISPLFETAKALERGVSLIRGALEIPAWRSYLRKRGRICIQTGFSDAGRYMGQIAASYAVERIRLGLRDLLMESGLGDLEVVIFDTHGESIGRGSHPGALAERFRYYGTARSRQLYAEAGIHL
;
A
#
# COMPACT_ATOMS: atom_id res chain seq x y z
N ALA A 1 6.17 -7.56 7.79
CA ALA A 1 6.54 -8.78 8.51
C ALA A 1 7.50 -8.42 9.64
N HIS A 2 7.42 -9.09 10.79
CA HIS A 2 8.38 -8.88 11.86
C HIS A 2 9.65 -9.71 11.56
N PRO A 3 10.86 -9.13 11.59
CA PRO A 3 12.07 -9.83 11.15
C PRO A 3 12.50 -10.95 12.12
N THR A 4 12.07 -10.89 13.37
CA THR A 4 12.39 -11.87 14.42
C THR A 4 11.17 -12.18 15.28
N PHE A 5 10.50 -13.31 15.09
CA PHE A 5 9.44 -13.71 16.03
C PHE A 5 10.12 -14.31 17.27
N SER A 6 10.15 -13.58 18.38
CA SER A 6 10.81 -14.04 19.62
C SER A 6 9.85 -14.67 20.63
N LEU A 7 8.58 -14.27 20.60
CA LEU A 7 7.54 -14.69 21.53
C LEU A 7 6.30 -15.17 20.77
N ALA A 8 5.56 -16.11 21.36
CA ALA A 8 4.24 -16.51 20.90
C ALA A 8 3.29 -15.30 20.91
N GLN A 9 2.32 -15.26 20.01
CA GLN A 9 1.45 -14.09 19.87
C GLN A 9 0.59 -13.88 21.12
N SER A 10 0.11 -14.97 21.73
CA SER A 10 -0.63 -14.90 23.00
C SER A 10 0.20 -14.26 24.11
N LEU A 11 1.48 -14.61 24.21
CA LEU A 11 2.38 -14.01 25.21
C LEU A 11 2.60 -12.53 24.93
N GLN A 12 2.81 -12.13 23.67
CA GLN A 12 2.93 -10.71 23.30
C GLN A 12 1.68 -9.92 23.72
N ARG A 13 0.47 -10.45 23.44
CA ARG A 13 -0.80 -9.82 23.82
C ARG A 13 -0.95 -9.69 25.32
N ASN A 14 -0.69 -10.76 26.07
CA ASN A 14 -0.78 -10.75 27.53
C ASN A 14 0.18 -9.71 28.13
N LEU A 15 1.42 -9.64 27.63
CA LEU A 15 2.40 -8.67 28.11
C LEU A 15 1.99 -7.23 27.79
N VAL A 16 1.43 -6.96 26.61
CA VAL A 16 0.90 -5.64 26.26
C VAL A 16 -0.28 -5.27 27.14
N ALA A 17 -1.24 -6.18 27.32
CA ALA A 17 -2.41 -5.98 28.18
C ALA A 17 -2.01 -5.65 29.62
N LEU A 18 -1.11 -6.45 30.21
CA LEU A 18 -0.54 -6.22 31.54
C LEU A 18 0.22 -4.89 31.63
N SER A 19 1.00 -4.53 30.61
CA SER A 19 1.80 -3.30 30.61
C SER A 19 0.94 -2.04 30.49
N LEU A 20 -0.20 -2.13 29.79
CA LEU A 20 -1.13 -1.01 29.60
C LEU A 20 -2.21 -0.95 30.69
N ASP A 21 -2.30 -1.97 31.55
CA ASP A 21 -3.42 -2.20 32.48
C ASP A 21 -4.79 -2.18 31.77
N ARG A 22 -4.83 -2.86 30.60
CA ARG A 22 -5.97 -2.87 29.69
C ARG A 22 -6.21 -4.27 29.14
N ASP A 23 -7.47 -4.68 29.01
CA ASP A 23 -7.85 -5.90 28.30
C ASP A 23 -7.81 -5.73 26.77
N ASP A 24 -8.07 -6.82 26.04
CA ASP A 24 -8.08 -6.82 24.57
C ASP A 24 -9.16 -5.91 23.94
N ASN A 25 -10.16 -5.49 24.73
CA ASN A 25 -11.21 -4.54 24.31
C ASN A 25 -10.91 -3.10 24.74
N GLY A 26 -9.76 -2.84 25.39
CA GLY A 26 -9.38 -1.53 25.92
C GLY A 26 -10.04 -1.16 27.25
N GLY A 27 -10.71 -2.09 27.93
CA GLY A 27 -11.22 -1.93 29.29
C GLY A 27 -10.10 -2.01 30.34
N SER A 28 -10.25 -1.37 31.50
CA SER A 28 -9.27 -1.51 32.60
C SER A 28 -9.27 -2.94 33.16
N LEU A 29 -8.09 -3.47 33.49
CA LEU A 29 -7.98 -4.77 34.14
C LEU A 29 -8.35 -4.68 35.64
N ASP A 30 -9.22 -5.58 36.10
CA ASP A 30 -9.44 -5.83 37.51
C ASP A 30 -8.38 -6.78 38.07
N ASP A 31 -8.31 -6.93 39.40
CA ASP A 31 -7.31 -7.78 40.06
C ASP A 31 -7.34 -9.22 39.54
N ALA A 32 -8.55 -9.77 39.36
CA ALA A 32 -8.75 -11.11 38.82
C ALA A 32 -8.30 -11.22 37.35
N GLY A 33 -8.52 -10.20 36.53
CA GLY A 33 -8.04 -10.12 35.15
C GLY A 33 -6.53 -10.07 35.06
N ARG A 34 -5.86 -9.30 35.94
CA ARG A 34 -4.39 -9.28 36.01
C ARG A 34 -3.85 -10.65 36.40
N GLU A 35 -4.42 -11.29 37.42
CA GLU A 35 -4.00 -12.63 37.86
C GLU A 35 -4.13 -13.66 36.73
N ARG A 36 -5.28 -13.70 36.03
CA ARG A 36 -5.48 -14.57 34.87
C ARG A 36 -4.44 -14.35 33.77
N LEU A 37 -4.13 -13.09 33.45
CA LEU A 37 -3.14 -12.77 32.41
C LEU A 37 -1.71 -13.12 32.83
N LEU A 38 -1.36 -12.96 34.11
CA LEU A 38 -0.07 -13.37 34.66
C LEU A 38 0.09 -14.90 34.61
N GLU A 39 -0.92 -15.66 35.01
CA GLU A 39 -0.93 -17.12 34.91
C GLU A 39 -0.84 -17.59 33.44
N ALA A 40 -1.59 -16.94 32.54
CA ALA A 40 -1.52 -17.22 31.11
C ALA A 40 -0.12 -16.91 30.56
N ALA A 41 0.48 -15.78 30.92
CA ALA A 41 1.83 -15.42 30.49
C ALA A 41 2.89 -16.43 31.02
N ALA A 42 2.77 -16.87 32.26
CA ALA A 42 3.68 -17.83 32.88
C ALA A 42 3.59 -19.25 32.28
N SER A 43 2.42 -19.62 31.74
CA SER A 43 2.17 -20.95 31.17
C SER A 43 2.48 -21.06 29.67
N VAL A 44 2.48 -19.95 28.93
CA VAL A 44 2.81 -19.93 27.50
C VAL A 44 4.30 -20.15 27.30
N LYS A 45 4.67 -21.00 26.32
CA LYS A 45 6.08 -21.20 25.97
C LYS A 45 6.68 -19.90 25.41
N HIS A 46 7.79 -19.45 25.98
CA HIS A 46 8.54 -18.27 25.55
C HIS A 46 9.36 -18.54 24.28
N ARG A 47 8.66 -18.88 23.20
CA ARG A 47 9.21 -19.09 21.87
C ARG A 47 8.18 -18.64 20.82
N PRO A 48 8.58 -18.32 19.59
CA PRO A 48 7.63 -18.01 18.52
C PRO A 48 6.62 -19.11 18.22
N GLU A 49 5.60 -18.74 17.43
CA GLU A 49 4.63 -19.68 16.88
C GLU A 49 5.32 -20.85 16.15
N PRO A 50 4.78 -22.08 16.22
CA PRO A 50 5.41 -23.25 15.59
C PRO A 50 5.58 -23.14 14.07
N ARG A 51 4.69 -22.41 13.41
CA ARG A 51 4.70 -22.18 11.96
C ARG A 51 4.83 -20.69 11.71
N LEU A 52 5.99 -20.28 11.20
CA LEU A 52 6.32 -18.90 10.83
C LEU A 52 6.42 -18.79 9.31
N ASP A 53 5.29 -18.90 8.64
CA ASP A 53 5.22 -18.72 7.19
C ASP A 53 4.57 -17.38 6.82
N LEU A 54 4.39 -17.15 5.53
CA LEU A 54 3.77 -15.94 5.04
C LEU A 54 2.31 -15.78 5.48
N ASP A 55 1.59 -16.88 5.72
CA ASP A 55 0.22 -16.83 6.25
C ASP A 55 0.21 -16.26 7.66
N GLU A 56 1.16 -16.70 8.49
CA GLU A 56 1.40 -16.15 9.82
C GLU A 56 1.77 -14.66 9.78
N GLU A 57 2.72 -14.28 8.92
CA GLU A 57 3.12 -12.89 8.73
C GLU A 57 1.93 -12.01 8.32
N HIS A 58 1.10 -12.50 7.40
CA HIS A 58 -0.07 -11.80 6.89
C HIS A 58 -1.12 -11.63 7.99
N ARG A 59 -1.43 -12.70 8.72
CA ARG A 59 -2.39 -12.67 9.83
C ARG A 59 -1.99 -11.68 10.91
N GLN A 60 -0.72 -11.66 11.31
CA GLN A 60 -0.23 -10.67 12.27
C GLN A 60 -0.30 -9.25 11.72
N SER A 61 0.00 -9.06 10.43
CA SER A 61 -0.14 -7.73 9.80
C SER A 61 -1.59 -7.25 9.78
N MET A 62 -2.56 -8.15 9.57
CA MET A 62 -3.98 -7.80 9.57
C MET A 62 -4.47 -7.39 10.96
N VAL A 63 -3.97 -8.00 12.04
CA VAL A 63 -4.25 -7.56 13.42
C VAL A 63 -3.73 -6.13 13.64
N ALA A 64 -2.51 -5.82 13.20
CA ALA A 64 -1.97 -4.47 13.31
C ALA A 64 -2.78 -3.46 12.47
N ILE A 65 -3.15 -3.82 11.25
CA ILE A 65 -3.98 -2.98 10.36
C ILE A 65 -5.35 -2.72 11.00
N ASP A 66 -5.98 -3.73 11.59
CA ASP A 66 -7.28 -3.60 12.26
C ASP A 66 -7.21 -2.64 13.47
N ASN A 67 -6.18 -2.79 14.30
CA ASN A 67 -5.95 -1.88 15.44
C ASN A 67 -5.77 -0.42 14.97
N VAL A 68 -5.00 -0.20 13.90
CA VAL A 68 -4.80 1.16 13.37
C VAL A 68 -6.08 1.68 12.71
N ARG A 69 -6.85 0.83 12.01
CA ARG A 69 -8.15 1.21 11.44
C ARG A 69 -9.13 1.67 12.53
N THR A 70 -9.19 0.98 13.66
CA THR A 70 -9.99 1.41 14.82
C THR A 70 -9.53 2.77 15.34
N ALA A 71 -8.22 2.98 15.51
CA ALA A 71 -7.68 4.27 15.93
C ALA A 71 -7.96 5.40 14.91
N LEU A 72 -7.95 5.10 13.61
CA LEU A 72 -8.30 6.07 12.56
C LEU A 72 -9.78 6.42 12.58
N CYS A 73 -10.67 5.47 12.86
CA CYS A 73 -12.09 5.75 13.07
C CYS A 73 -12.28 6.77 14.21
N ASP A 74 -11.60 6.59 15.34
CA ASP A 74 -11.67 7.52 16.47
C ASP A 74 -11.06 8.88 16.14
N LEU A 75 -9.96 8.90 15.38
CA LEU A 75 -9.38 10.14 14.85
C LEU A 75 -10.40 10.89 13.97
N TYR A 76 -11.08 10.19 13.05
CA TYR A 76 -12.09 10.82 12.19
C TYR A 76 -13.28 11.33 13.00
N ARG A 77 -13.73 10.63 14.04
CA ARG A 77 -14.75 11.16 14.96
C ARG A 77 -14.29 12.45 15.63
N ALA A 78 -13.04 12.52 16.09
CA ALA A 78 -12.48 13.73 16.69
C ALA A 78 -12.39 14.88 15.67
N VAL A 79 -11.96 14.59 14.45
CA VAL A 79 -11.91 15.56 13.34
C VAL A 79 -13.31 16.06 13.00
N GLY A 80 -14.30 15.17 12.94
CA GLY A 80 -15.70 15.52 12.70
C GLY A 80 -16.25 16.49 13.74
N LYS A 81 -15.97 16.27 15.03
CA LYS A 81 -16.35 17.20 16.11
C LYS A 81 -15.75 18.60 15.91
N VAL A 82 -14.45 18.66 15.64
CA VAL A 82 -13.77 19.94 15.39
C VAL A 82 -14.29 20.62 14.12
N ALA A 83 -14.58 19.84 13.08
CA ALA A 83 -15.15 20.36 11.84
C ALA A 83 -16.57 20.92 12.04
N GLU A 84 -17.43 20.24 12.82
CA GLU A 84 -18.76 20.74 13.20
C GLU A 84 -18.67 22.07 13.97
N GLU A 85 -17.71 22.18 14.89
CA GLU A 85 -17.50 23.40 15.68
C GLU A 85 -17.03 24.59 14.83
N LEU A 86 -16.09 24.36 13.91
CA LEU A 86 -15.47 25.43 13.12
C LEU A 86 -16.21 25.75 11.81
N TYR A 87 -16.87 24.75 11.21
CA TYR A 87 -17.54 24.83 9.90
C TYR A 87 -18.95 24.22 9.95
N PRO A 88 -19.86 24.71 10.81
CA PRO A 88 -21.14 24.07 11.10
C PRO A 88 -22.05 23.88 9.88
N ALA A 89 -21.91 24.71 8.84
CA ALA A 89 -22.70 24.60 7.61
C ALA A 89 -22.09 23.64 6.56
N GLU A 90 -20.79 23.34 6.64
CA GLU A 90 -20.01 22.70 5.56
C GLU A 90 -19.27 21.44 6.03
N TRP A 91 -19.25 21.14 7.34
CA TRP A 91 -18.47 20.03 7.92
C TRP A 91 -18.77 18.70 7.23
N SER A 92 -20.04 18.47 6.86
CA SER A 92 -20.51 17.25 6.22
C SER A 92 -20.06 17.13 4.76
N GLU A 93 -19.51 18.18 4.15
CA GLU A 93 -18.92 18.17 2.81
C GLU A 93 -17.44 17.76 2.85
N LEU A 94 -16.76 17.93 3.99
CA LEU A 94 -15.37 17.57 4.17
C LEU A 94 -15.14 16.06 3.99
N ARG A 95 -14.01 15.72 3.37
CA ARG A 95 -13.59 14.34 3.10
C ARG A 95 -12.16 14.14 3.59
N PRO A 96 -11.93 14.05 4.92
CA PRO A 96 -10.59 13.91 5.44
C PRO A 96 -9.99 12.57 5.02
N ALA A 97 -8.76 12.61 4.51
CA ALA A 97 -7.94 11.45 4.19
C ALA A 97 -6.54 11.69 4.76
N LEU A 98 -6.41 11.49 6.08
CA LEU A 98 -5.27 12.03 6.84
C LEU A 98 -4.09 11.07 6.89
N ILE A 99 -4.34 9.77 7.09
CA ILE A 99 -3.30 8.76 7.32
C ILE A 99 -3.62 7.53 6.49
N GLY A 100 -2.83 7.29 5.45
CA GLY A 100 -2.90 6.08 4.64
C GLY A 100 -2.14 4.92 5.30
N LEU A 101 -2.71 3.71 5.20
CA LEU A 101 -2.05 2.47 5.62
C LEU A 101 -1.61 1.68 4.41
N ALA A 102 -0.44 1.06 4.48
CA ALA A 102 0.07 0.20 3.42
C ALA A 102 0.73 -1.05 3.99
N THR A 103 0.71 -2.13 3.22
CA THR A 103 1.39 -3.38 3.59
C THR A 103 2.24 -3.92 2.45
N TRP A 104 3.33 -4.57 2.83
CA TRP A 104 4.26 -5.29 1.95
C TRP A 104 4.11 -6.80 2.07
N VAL A 105 3.35 -7.27 3.07
CA VAL A 105 3.25 -8.69 3.39
C VAL A 105 2.45 -9.40 2.29
N GLY A 106 3.15 -10.26 1.54
CA GLY A 106 2.63 -10.94 0.34
C GLY A 106 2.87 -10.20 -0.98
N TYR A 107 3.58 -9.07 -0.97
CA TYR A 107 3.81 -8.21 -2.14
C TYR A 107 5.30 -7.89 -2.38
N ASP A 108 6.13 -8.11 -1.37
CA ASP A 108 7.58 -7.91 -1.43
C ASP A 108 8.29 -9.20 -1.88
N THR A 109 8.67 -9.25 -3.14
CA THR A 109 9.34 -10.42 -3.75
C THR A 109 10.86 -10.25 -3.83
N ASP A 110 11.40 -9.15 -3.32
CA ASP A 110 12.84 -8.92 -3.28
C ASP A 110 13.51 -9.94 -2.33
N GLY A 111 14.38 -10.77 -2.90
CA GLY A 111 15.03 -11.87 -2.18
C GLY A 111 14.10 -13.02 -1.74
N ARG A 112 12.81 -13.03 -2.12
CA ARG A 112 11.82 -14.04 -1.69
C ARG A 112 11.29 -14.87 -2.86
N SER A 113 11.49 -16.19 -2.79
CA SER A 113 10.97 -17.15 -3.77
C SER A 113 9.67 -17.83 -3.32
N ASP A 114 9.28 -17.66 -2.06
CA ASP A 114 8.07 -18.26 -1.46
C ASP A 114 6.79 -17.47 -1.79
N ILE A 115 6.92 -16.26 -2.34
CA ILE A 115 5.79 -15.41 -2.72
C ILE A 115 5.48 -15.61 -4.22
N GLY A 116 4.58 -16.56 -4.50
CA GLY A 116 4.02 -16.80 -5.82
C GLY A 116 2.93 -15.80 -6.23
N TRP A 117 2.55 -15.81 -7.51
CA TRP A 117 1.53 -14.88 -8.03
C TRP A 117 0.15 -15.11 -7.42
N SER A 118 -0.23 -16.38 -7.23
CA SER A 118 -1.51 -16.76 -6.63
C SER A 118 -1.54 -16.35 -5.17
N VAL A 119 -0.43 -16.57 -4.44
CA VAL A 119 -0.25 -16.13 -3.06
C VAL A 119 -0.43 -14.62 -2.92
N THR A 120 0.26 -13.83 -3.75
CA THR A 120 0.11 -12.37 -3.78
C THR A 120 -1.34 -11.94 -4.03
N LEU A 121 -2.02 -12.58 -4.98
CA LEU A 121 -3.42 -12.29 -5.28
C LEU A 121 -4.34 -12.66 -4.12
N SER A 122 -4.16 -13.85 -3.53
CA SER A 122 -4.92 -14.32 -2.37
C SER A 122 -4.76 -13.39 -1.17
N LYS A 123 -3.55 -12.88 -0.90
CA LYS A 123 -3.35 -11.87 0.16
C LYS A 123 -4.12 -10.59 -0.11
N ARG A 124 -4.18 -10.13 -1.36
CA ARG A 124 -4.97 -8.95 -1.74
C ARG A 124 -6.46 -9.17 -1.57
N ILE A 125 -6.98 -10.32 -2.04
CA ILE A 125 -8.38 -10.69 -1.89
C ILE A 125 -8.76 -10.77 -0.41
N ARG A 126 -7.93 -11.43 0.42
CA ARG A 126 -8.16 -11.55 1.86
C ARG A 126 -8.22 -10.18 2.55
N THR A 127 -7.28 -9.29 2.26
CA THR A 127 -7.29 -7.90 2.79
C THR A 127 -8.50 -7.10 2.33
N GLN A 128 -9.08 -7.40 1.15
CA GLN A 128 -10.33 -6.79 0.69
C GLN A 128 -11.55 -7.36 1.43
N ILE A 129 -11.66 -8.68 1.55
CA ILE A 129 -12.72 -9.35 2.32
C ILE A 129 -12.79 -8.79 3.75
N ASP A 130 -11.64 -8.66 4.41
CA ASP A 130 -11.56 -8.11 5.77
C ASP A 130 -12.03 -6.65 5.87
N GLN A 131 -11.90 -5.87 4.79
CA GLN A 131 -12.39 -4.48 4.74
C GLN A 131 -13.89 -4.43 4.44
N LEU A 132 -14.39 -5.25 3.51
CA LEU A 132 -15.82 -5.34 3.22
C LEU A 132 -16.59 -5.81 4.46
N ALA A 133 -16.10 -6.84 5.14
CA ALA A 133 -16.69 -7.32 6.39
C ALA A 133 -16.69 -6.24 7.49
N TYR A 134 -15.65 -5.41 7.55
CA TYR A 134 -15.62 -4.25 8.45
C TYR A 134 -16.73 -3.24 8.13
N TYR A 135 -16.86 -2.83 6.85
CA TYR A 135 -17.92 -1.92 6.44
C TYR A 135 -19.32 -2.49 6.69
N ARG A 136 -19.52 -3.79 6.47
CA ARG A 136 -20.79 -4.47 6.79
C ARG A 136 -21.14 -4.37 8.27
N ARG A 137 -20.18 -4.59 9.17
CA ARG A 137 -20.42 -4.40 10.62
C ARG A 137 -20.82 -2.97 10.95
N ARG A 138 -20.22 -1.97 10.32
CA ARG A 138 -20.60 -0.55 10.49
C ARG A 138 -22.03 -0.27 10.00
N ILE A 139 -22.39 -0.80 8.83
CA ILE A 139 -23.75 -0.65 8.28
C ILE A 139 -24.79 -1.39 9.11
N ALA A 140 -24.48 -2.60 9.57
CA ALA A 140 -25.36 -3.36 10.44
C ALA A 140 -25.61 -2.65 11.79
N ALA A 141 -24.57 -2.03 12.37
CA ALA A 141 -24.72 -1.24 13.58
C ALA A 141 -25.64 -0.03 13.37
N LEU A 142 -25.54 0.65 12.21
CA LEU A 142 -26.44 1.74 11.86
C LEU A 142 -27.88 1.25 11.63
N ALA A 143 -28.05 0.12 10.92
CA ALA A 143 -29.35 -0.46 10.61
C ALA A 143 -30.08 -1.04 11.85
N ALA A 144 -29.36 -1.29 12.94
CA ALA A 144 -29.93 -1.72 14.21
C ALA A 144 -30.47 -0.56 15.07
N THR A 145 -30.39 0.68 14.58
CA THR A 145 -30.96 1.85 15.26
C THR A 145 -32.48 1.79 15.23
N ASP A 146 -33.13 2.02 16.37
CA ASP A 146 -34.59 2.07 16.46
C ASP A 146 -35.16 3.26 15.66
N ASP A 147 -36.41 3.12 15.20
CA ASP A 147 -37.17 4.18 14.52
C ASP A 147 -36.51 4.78 13.25
N LEU A 148 -35.66 4.02 12.57
CA LEU A 148 -35.09 4.41 11.27
C LEU A 148 -36.19 4.70 10.23
N ALA A 149 -36.06 5.84 9.54
CA ALA A 149 -36.89 6.16 8.40
C ALA A 149 -36.82 5.03 7.35
N HIS A 150 -37.97 4.60 6.82
CA HIS A 150 -38.04 3.46 5.89
C HIS A 150 -37.09 3.59 4.70
N ALA A 151 -36.95 4.79 4.13
CA ALA A 151 -36.05 5.04 3.00
C ALA A 151 -34.56 4.86 3.37
N LEU A 152 -34.16 5.31 4.57
CA LEU A 152 -32.80 5.12 5.07
C LEU A 152 -32.52 3.64 5.35
N ALA A 153 -33.45 2.94 6.01
CA ALA A 153 -33.33 1.51 6.27
C ALA A 153 -33.13 0.71 4.98
N ALA A 154 -33.94 0.97 3.94
CA ALA A 154 -33.78 0.36 2.63
C ALA A 154 -32.44 0.69 1.96
N SER A 155 -31.94 1.93 2.14
CA SER A 155 -30.62 2.32 1.62
C SER A 155 -29.48 1.59 2.33
N LEU A 156 -29.57 1.39 3.65
CA LEU A 156 -28.58 0.63 4.43
C LEU A 156 -28.61 -0.86 4.06
N GLU A 157 -29.80 -1.44 3.87
CA GLU A 157 -29.97 -2.83 3.40
C GLU A 157 -29.35 -3.03 2.01
N LEU A 158 -29.54 -2.09 1.08
CA LEU A 158 -28.89 -2.13 -0.23
C LEU A 158 -27.36 -2.10 -0.11
N ILE A 159 -26.82 -1.26 0.79
CA ILE A 159 -25.36 -1.20 1.03
C ILE A 159 -24.86 -2.55 1.54
N ASP A 160 -25.51 -3.13 2.55
CA ASP A 160 -25.11 -4.43 3.09
C ASP A 160 -25.18 -5.52 2.02
N ALA A 161 -26.26 -5.58 1.23
CA ALA A 161 -26.40 -6.56 0.16
C ALA A 161 -25.28 -6.46 -0.89
N ARG A 162 -24.89 -5.23 -1.27
CA ARG A 162 -23.77 -4.99 -2.21
C ARG A 162 -22.42 -5.43 -1.64
N LEU A 163 -22.18 -5.16 -0.36
CA LEU A 163 -20.98 -5.60 0.35
C LEU A 163 -20.94 -7.12 0.49
N ALA A 164 -22.05 -7.74 0.91
CA ALA A 164 -22.19 -9.18 1.11
C ALA A 164 -21.98 -9.97 -0.19
N LEU A 165 -22.55 -9.49 -1.30
CA LEU A 165 -22.35 -10.10 -2.62
C LEU A 165 -20.88 -10.06 -3.04
N SER A 166 -20.22 -8.92 -2.83
CA SER A 166 -18.80 -8.75 -3.16
C SER A 166 -17.91 -9.62 -2.27
N GLU A 167 -18.18 -9.68 -0.97
CA GLU A 167 -17.48 -10.52 0.00
C GLU A 167 -17.61 -12.01 -0.37
N LYS A 168 -18.82 -12.47 -0.71
CA LYS A 168 -19.08 -13.86 -1.09
C LYS A 168 -18.34 -14.25 -2.36
N SER A 169 -18.44 -13.45 -3.43
CA SER A 169 -17.72 -13.72 -4.68
C SER A 169 -16.21 -13.80 -4.47
N LEU A 170 -15.64 -12.85 -3.72
CA LEU A 170 -14.22 -12.84 -3.39
C LEU A 170 -13.82 -14.05 -2.54
N GLY A 171 -14.66 -14.50 -1.62
CA GLY A 171 -14.42 -15.71 -0.82
C GLY A 171 -14.35 -16.98 -1.67
N ASP A 172 -15.25 -17.11 -2.65
CA ASP A 172 -15.27 -18.25 -3.57
C ASP A 172 -14.03 -18.25 -4.49
N GLU A 173 -13.63 -17.08 -4.99
CA GLU A 173 -12.39 -16.88 -5.75
C GLU A 173 -11.14 -17.18 -4.91
N LEU A 174 -11.11 -16.72 -3.66
CA LEU A 174 -9.99 -16.91 -2.74
C LEU A 174 -9.69 -18.39 -2.55
N ALA A 175 -10.72 -19.21 -2.35
CA ALA A 175 -10.57 -20.66 -2.18
C ALA A 175 -9.86 -21.30 -3.39
N VAL A 176 -10.20 -20.87 -4.61
CA VAL A 176 -9.57 -21.37 -5.84
C VAL A 176 -8.11 -20.92 -5.95
N PHE A 177 -7.82 -19.64 -5.68
CA PHE A 177 -6.45 -19.13 -5.79
C PHE A 177 -5.52 -19.64 -4.67
N GLU A 178 -6.03 -19.89 -3.46
CA GLU A 178 -5.25 -20.49 -2.37
C GLU A 178 -4.96 -21.97 -2.60
N ALA A 179 -5.87 -22.70 -3.23
CA ALA A 179 -5.66 -24.08 -3.66
C ALA A 179 -4.89 -24.21 -4.98
N PHE A 180 -4.37 -23.11 -5.53
CA PHE A 180 -3.69 -23.13 -6.81
C PHE A 180 -2.37 -23.92 -6.74
N ASP A 181 -2.25 -24.93 -7.59
CA ASP A 181 -1.02 -25.68 -7.85
C ASP A 181 -0.77 -25.77 -9.36
N ALA A 182 0.32 -25.15 -9.81
CA ALA A 182 0.71 -25.13 -11.22
C ALA A 182 1.03 -26.54 -11.77
N GLY A 183 1.34 -27.51 -10.91
CA GLY A 183 1.57 -28.91 -11.28
C GLY A 183 0.28 -29.73 -11.45
N ASN A 184 -0.87 -29.20 -11.05
CA ASN A 184 -2.15 -29.90 -11.07
C ASN A 184 -3.08 -29.35 -12.16
N ALA A 185 -3.39 -30.17 -13.17
CA ALA A 185 -4.25 -29.78 -14.29
C ALA A 185 -5.68 -29.41 -13.87
N GLU A 186 -6.22 -30.05 -12.83
CA GLU A 186 -7.54 -29.72 -12.27
C GLU A 186 -7.52 -28.32 -11.62
N SER A 187 -6.46 -28.02 -10.88
CA SER A 187 -6.26 -26.70 -10.25
C SER A 187 -6.13 -25.58 -11.30
N VAL A 188 -5.38 -25.83 -12.39
CA VAL A 188 -5.30 -24.90 -13.53
C VAL A 188 -6.67 -24.72 -14.21
N GLY A 189 -7.44 -25.80 -14.36
CA GLY A 189 -8.81 -25.77 -14.88
C GLY A 189 -9.74 -24.90 -14.02
N ALA A 190 -9.69 -25.06 -12.70
CA ALA A 190 -10.48 -24.28 -11.75
C ALA A 190 -10.15 -22.78 -11.83
N VAL A 191 -8.86 -22.41 -11.90
CA VAL A 191 -8.47 -20.99 -12.11
C VAL A 191 -9.03 -20.46 -13.43
N ALA A 192 -9.00 -21.24 -14.51
CA ALA A 192 -9.55 -20.81 -15.79
C ALA A 192 -11.07 -20.59 -15.74
N GLU A 193 -11.81 -21.39 -14.97
CA GLU A 193 -13.25 -21.23 -14.75
C GLU A 193 -13.56 -19.98 -13.94
N VAL A 194 -12.97 -19.82 -12.75
CA VAL A 194 -13.12 -18.62 -11.91
C VAL A 194 -12.72 -17.35 -12.68
N SER A 195 -11.69 -17.43 -13.53
CA SER A 195 -11.29 -16.31 -14.38
C SER A 195 -12.39 -15.83 -15.33
N ARG A 196 -13.19 -16.76 -15.89
CA ARG A 196 -14.32 -16.42 -16.77
C ARG A 196 -15.45 -15.78 -15.98
N GLU A 197 -15.72 -16.29 -14.77
CA GLU A 197 -16.73 -15.74 -13.87
C GLU A 197 -16.40 -14.31 -13.44
N ILE A 198 -15.15 -14.07 -13.01
CA ILE A 198 -14.63 -12.72 -12.69
C ILE A 198 -14.82 -11.75 -13.87
N LEU A 199 -14.59 -12.21 -15.10
CA LEU A 199 -14.76 -11.39 -16.30
C LEU A 199 -16.23 -11.13 -16.65
N ALA A 200 -17.15 -12.01 -16.27
CA ALA A 200 -18.59 -11.87 -16.50
C ALA A 200 -19.27 -11.01 -15.42
N ASP A 201 -18.73 -11.00 -14.19
CA ASP A 201 -19.30 -10.27 -13.08
C ASP A 201 -19.29 -8.74 -13.31
N ARG A 202 -20.46 -8.12 -13.18
CA ARG A 202 -20.68 -6.66 -13.24
C ARG A 202 -21.24 -6.12 -11.92
N SER A 203 -21.49 -7.00 -10.97
CA SER A 203 -22.21 -6.73 -9.74
C SER A 203 -21.28 -6.39 -8.57
N ARG A 204 -20.02 -6.86 -8.58
CA ARG A 204 -19.08 -6.57 -7.49
C ARG A 204 -18.74 -5.10 -7.33
N LEU A 205 -18.39 -4.74 -6.10
CA LEU A 205 -17.70 -3.50 -5.79
C LEU A 205 -16.23 -3.65 -6.13
N ASN A 206 -15.77 -2.92 -7.14
CA ASN A 206 -14.37 -2.87 -7.55
C ASN A 206 -13.79 -1.45 -7.60
N ASP A 207 -14.56 -0.45 -7.16
CA ASP A 207 -14.11 0.93 -7.01
C ASP A 207 -14.80 1.53 -5.78
N SER A 208 -14.03 2.09 -4.85
CA SER A 208 -14.56 2.65 -3.60
C SER A 208 -15.59 3.76 -3.83
N ARG A 209 -15.56 4.45 -4.98
CA ARG A 209 -16.55 5.47 -5.37
C ARG A 209 -17.96 4.89 -5.49
N GLN A 210 -18.09 3.61 -5.84
CA GLN A 210 -19.39 2.93 -5.90
C GLN A 210 -20.02 2.83 -4.50
N LEU A 211 -19.21 2.49 -3.49
CA LEU A 211 -19.65 2.40 -2.10
C LEU A 211 -19.84 3.79 -1.49
N ALA A 212 -18.90 4.72 -1.72
CA ALA A 212 -19.01 6.09 -1.24
C ALA A 212 -20.30 6.76 -1.74
N GLY A 213 -20.65 6.58 -3.02
CA GLY A 213 -21.89 7.12 -3.58
C GLY A 213 -23.16 6.50 -2.97
N LEU A 214 -23.12 5.24 -2.52
CA LEU A 214 -24.23 4.65 -1.76
C LEU A 214 -24.34 5.26 -0.36
N VAL A 215 -23.20 5.42 0.34
CA VAL A 215 -23.14 6.04 1.67
C VAL A 215 -23.61 7.50 1.62
N GLU A 216 -23.24 8.26 0.59
CA GLU A 216 -23.71 9.64 0.39
C GLU A 216 -25.23 9.72 0.19
N ARG A 217 -25.83 8.76 -0.52
CA ARG A 217 -27.30 8.68 -0.61
C ARG A 217 -27.94 8.37 0.73
N ALA A 218 -27.35 7.47 1.52
CA ALA A 218 -27.83 7.19 2.87
C ALA A 218 -27.72 8.43 3.77
N MET A 219 -26.63 9.19 3.68
CA MET A 219 -26.46 10.45 4.42
C MET A 219 -27.55 11.47 4.08
N ALA A 220 -27.92 11.58 2.80
CA ALA A 220 -28.97 12.51 2.36
C ALA A 220 -30.40 12.10 2.78
N LEU A 221 -30.58 10.85 3.25
CA LEU A 221 -31.86 10.33 3.75
C LEU A 221 -31.92 10.31 5.29
N ALA A 222 -30.83 10.64 5.97
CA ALA A 222 -30.75 10.61 7.42
C ALA A 222 -31.10 11.98 8.00
N ASP A 223 -32.02 12.00 8.97
CA ASP A 223 -32.37 13.21 9.72
C ASP A 223 -31.72 13.25 11.12
N ASP A 224 -31.30 12.09 11.65
CA ASP A 224 -30.62 12.00 12.95
C ASP A 224 -29.15 12.44 12.83
N PRO A 225 -28.73 13.51 13.54
CA PRO A 225 -27.35 13.96 13.55
C PRO A 225 -26.32 12.89 13.95
N ALA A 226 -26.68 11.95 14.83
CA ALA A 226 -25.78 10.86 15.22
C ALA A 226 -25.51 9.90 14.07
N ILE A 227 -26.55 9.55 13.30
CA ILE A 227 -26.44 8.71 12.11
C ILE A 227 -25.64 9.41 11.02
N ILE A 228 -25.92 10.71 10.78
CA ILE A 228 -25.20 11.51 9.78
C ILE A 228 -23.69 11.52 10.09
N ARG A 229 -23.31 11.70 11.36
CA ARG A 229 -21.89 11.65 11.79
C ARG A 229 -21.24 10.31 11.52
N GLU A 230 -21.89 9.21 11.87
CA GLU A 230 -21.31 7.88 11.67
C GLU A 230 -21.20 7.51 10.18
N LEU A 231 -22.18 7.91 9.36
CA LEU A 231 -22.08 7.78 7.90
C LEU A 231 -20.99 8.69 7.30
N TRP A 232 -20.79 9.90 7.85
CA TRP A 232 -19.70 10.79 7.44
C TRP A 232 -18.33 10.19 7.77
N VAL A 233 -18.17 9.60 8.96
CA VAL A 233 -16.95 8.87 9.36
C VAL A 233 -16.71 7.69 8.40
N LEU A 234 -17.74 6.89 8.12
CA LEU A 234 -17.64 5.78 7.18
C LEU A 234 -17.21 6.27 5.78
N ARG A 235 -17.76 7.39 5.30
CA ARG A 235 -17.36 8.00 4.02
C ARG A 235 -15.89 8.45 4.04
N ALA A 236 -15.41 9.03 5.13
CA ALA A 236 -14.00 9.40 5.30
C ALA A 236 -13.08 8.16 5.28
N GLU A 237 -13.47 7.08 5.95
CA GLU A 237 -12.73 5.81 5.92
C GLU A 237 -12.68 5.20 4.51
N ILE A 238 -13.79 5.20 3.78
CA ILE A 238 -13.85 4.76 2.38
C ILE A 238 -12.95 5.61 1.49
N ALA A 239 -12.94 6.93 1.69
CA ALA A 239 -12.09 7.85 0.92
C ALA A 239 -10.59 7.63 1.20
N ASN A 240 -10.23 7.21 2.42
CA ASN A 240 -8.84 7.05 2.83
C ASN A 240 -8.26 5.66 2.50
N SER A 241 -9.06 4.61 2.68
CA SER A 241 -8.63 3.20 2.61
C SER A 241 -9.18 2.46 1.38
N GLY A 242 -10.18 3.01 0.69
CA GLY A 242 -10.81 2.35 -0.45
C GLY A 242 -11.61 1.11 -0.05
N LEU A 243 -11.52 0.05 -0.86
CA LEU A 243 -12.17 -1.24 -0.62
C LEU A 243 -11.23 -2.24 0.08
N THR A 244 -10.03 -1.85 0.46
CA THR A 244 -9.05 -2.76 1.08
C THR A 244 -8.47 -2.19 2.37
N ALA A 245 -8.19 -3.03 3.36
CA ALA A 245 -7.80 -2.54 4.69
C ALA A 245 -6.44 -1.82 4.71
N ALA A 246 -5.59 -2.07 3.70
CA ALA A 246 -4.35 -1.37 3.49
C ALA A 246 -4.00 -1.32 1.99
N ARG A 247 -3.32 -0.23 1.59
CA ARG A 247 -2.77 -0.04 0.25
C ARG A 247 -1.70 -1.09 -0.04
N THR A 248 -1.61 -1.45 -1.32
CA THR A 248 -0.61 -2.40 -1.79
C THR A 248 0.65 -1.66 -2.22
N HIS A 249 1.76 -2.00 -1.57
CA HIS A 249 3.09 -1.65 -2.04
C HIS A 249 3.77 -2.93 -2.48
N VAL A 250 4.12 -3.01 -3.77
CA VAL A 250 4.90 -4.14 -4.29
C VAL A 250 6.37 -3.77 -4.29
N ARG A 251 7.24 -4.75 -4.06
CA ARG A 251 8.69 -4.55 -4.13
C ARG A 251 9.36 -5.64 -4.93
N ILE A 252 10.26 -5.21 -5.80
CA ILE A 252 11.15 -6.06 -6.60
C ILE A 252 12.57 -5.49 -6.56
N ASN A 253 13.56 -6.31 -6.88
CA ASN A 253 14.93 -5.87 -7.12
C ASN A 253 15.08 -5.30 -8.55
N ALA A 254 15.91 -4.26 -8.72
CA ALA A 254 16.23 -3.69 -10.03
C ALA A 254 16.68 -4.74 -11.06
N VAL A 255 17.43 -5.76 -10.64
CA VAL A 255 17.91 -6.84 -11.53
C VAL A 255 16.75 -7.62 -12.16
N GLN A 256 15.60 -7.71 -11.50
CA GLN A 256 14.41 -8.39 -12.04
C GLN A 256 13.81 -7.63 -13.22
N LEU A 257 13.89 -6.29 -13.23
CA LEU A 257 13.52 -5.47 -14.39
C LEU A 257 14.50 -5.67 -15.54
N HIS A 258 15.81 -5.62 -15.24
CA HIS A 258 16.85 -5.80 -16.25
C HIS A 258 16.74 -7.16 -16.91
N ASN A 259 16.58 -8.23 -16.13
CA ASN A 259 16.39 -9.58 -16.66
C ASN A 259 15.13 -9.71 -17.54
N ALA A 260 14.04 -9.01 -17.18
CA ALA A 260 12.80 -9.03 -17.94
C ALA A 260 12.91 -8.33 -19.30
N ILE A 261 13.69 -7.24 -19.39
CA ILE A 261 13.87 -6.46 -20.64
C ILE A 261 15.08 -6.91 -21.46
N ARG A 262 16.02 -7.66 -20.86
CA ARG A 262 17.35 -7.95 -21.40
C ARG A 262 17.35 -8.37 -22.86
N LYS A 263 16.54 -9.37 -23.20
CA LYS A 263 16.46 -9.93 -24.57
C LYS A 263 15.84 -8.94 -25.55
N THR A 264 14.84 -8.18 -25.11
CA THR A 264 14.10 -7.22 -25.93
C THR A 264 14.98 -6.08 -26.43
N ILE A 265 15.93 -5.62 -25.60
CA ILE A 265 16.85 -4.53 -25.95
C ILE A 265 18.26 -5.01 -26.34
N GLY A 266 18.46 -6.33 -26.49
CA GLY A 266 19.77 -6.90 -26.85
C GLY A 266 20.86 -6.65 -25.81
N MET A 267 20.52 -6.57 -24.52
CA MET A 267 21.46 -6.24 -23.44
C MET A 267 22.38 -7.42 -23.12
N GLN A 268 23.67 -7.24 -23.43
CA GLN A 268 24.71 -8.25 -23.20
C GLN A 268 25.55 -7.95 -21.94
N HIS A 269 25.67 -6.67 -21.59
CA HIS A 269 26.48 -6.16 -20.48
C HIS A 269 25.62 -5.67 -19.31
N SER A 270 26.25 -5.20 -18.24
CA SER A 270 25.55 -4.59 -17.09
C SER A 270 24.78 -3.33 -17.50
N ALA A 271 23.71 -3.02 -16.76
CA ALA A 271 22.85 -1.85 -17.03
C ALA A 271 23.59 -0.52 -16.91
N ASP A 272 24.64 -0.50 -16.09
CA ASP A 272 25.44 0.68 -15.78
C ASP A 272 26.76 0.76 -16.57
N ASP A 273 27.01 -0.19 -17.48
CA ASP A 273 28.21 -0.19 -18.33
C ASP A 273 28.29 1.13 -19.13
N PRO A 274 29.33 1.96 -18.91
CA PRO A 274 29.45 3.26 -19.57
C PRO A 274 29.43 3.18 -21.11
N SER A 275 29.88 2.06 -21.67
CA SER A 275 29.97 1.86 -23.12
C SER A 275 28.61 1.59 -23.77
N HIS A 276 27.63 1.11 -22.99
CA HIS A 276 26.34 0.63 -23.51
C HIS A 276 25.12 1.28 -22.86
N ARG A 277 25.27 1.97 -21.71
CA ARG A 277 24.14 2.53 -20.95
C ARG A 277 23.23 3.44 -21.80
N THR A 278 23.82 4.25 -22.68
CA THR A 278 23.05 5.18 -23.53
C THR A 278 22.28 4.44 -24.62
N SER A 279 22.89 3.43 -25.26
CA SER A 279 22.19 2.63 -26.27
C SER A 279 21.06 1.80 -25.67
N TYR A 280 21.25 1.23 -24.47
CA TYR A 280 20.20 0.50 -23.78
C TYR A 280 19.05 1.42 -23.37
N LEU A 281 19.36 2.62 -22.86
CA LEU A 281 18.33 3.60 -22.52
C LEU A 281 17.52 4.02 -23.76
N GLN A 282 18.20 4.32 -24.87
CA GLN A 282 17.53 4.67 -26.12
C GLN A 282 16.64 3.54 -26.63
N ALA A 283 17.09 2.29 -26.58
CA ALA A 283 16.29 1.14 -26.99
C ALA A 283 14.98 1.03 -26.18
N VAL A 284 15.00 1.29 -24.86
CA VAL A 284 13.76 1.30 -24.06
C VAL A 284 12.88 2.51 -24.41
N VAL A 285 13.46 3.68 -24.70
CA VAL A 285 12.70 4.86 -25.15
C VAL A 285 11.96 4.56 -26.45
N ASP A 286 12.60 3.88 -27.40
CA ASP A 286 11.98 3.49 -28.67
C ASP A 286 10.83 2.49 -28.43
N LEU A 287 10.99 1.55 -27.49
CA LEU A 287 9.90 0.65 -27.07
C LEU A 287 8.72 1.44 -26.47
N ILE A 288 8.98 2.42 -25.61
CA ILE A 288 7.95 3.26 -24.98
C ILE A 288 7.18 4.10 -26.01
N ALA A 289 7.83 4.50 -27.10
CA ALA A 289 7.20 5.31 -28.15
C ALA A 289 6.16 4.52 -28.97
N GLY A 290 6.36 3.21 -29.12
CA GLY A 290 5.49 2.33 -29.93
C GLY A 290 4.68 1.30 -29.13
N VAL A 291 4.69 1.36 -27.79
CA VAL A 291 4.02 0.36 -26.95
C VAL A 291 2.52 0.60 -26.90
N GLU A 292 1.75 -0.45 -27.16
CA GLU A 292 0.30 -0.51 -26.93
C GLU A 292 0.00 -1.44 -25.76
N PRO A 293 -1.01 -1.14 -24.91
CA PRO A 293 -1.37 -2.00 -23.80
C PRO A 293 -1.80 -3.41 -24.23
N GLU A 294 -1.18 -4.42 -23.64
CA GLU A 294 -1.54 -5.83 -23.82
C GLU A 294 -2.78 -6.20 -23.02
N THR A 295 -3.63 -7.04 -23.62
CA THR A 295 -4.73 -7.68 -22.89
C THR A 295 -4.20 -8.89 -22.13
N ILE A 296 -4.34 -8.86 -20.80
CA ILE A 296 -3.84 -9.91 -19.91
C ILE A 296 -4.96 -10.58 -19.12
N HIS A 297 -4.69 -11.82 -18.72
CA HIS A 297 -5.60 -12.75 -18.06
C HIS A 297 -4.79 -13.51 -17.00
N PHE A 298 -5.46 -14.22 -16.08
CA PHE A 298 -4.75 -15.10 -15.14
C PHE A 298 -3.94 -16.19 -15.84
N GLY A 299 -4.42 -16.69 -16.98
CA GLY A 299 -3.64 -17.56 -17.87
C GLY A 299 -2.31 -16.96 -18.32
N SER A 300 -2.30 -15.68 -18.69
CA SER A 300 -1.07 -14.97 -19.06
C SER A 300 -0.10 -14.88 -17.88
N ILE A 301 -0.61 -14.61 -16.67
CA ILE A 301 0.19 -14.50 -15.44
C ILE A 301 0.85 -15.84 -15.08
N MET A 302 0.11 -16.95 -15.21
CA MET A 302 0.60 -18.29 -14.91
C MET A 302 1.81 -18.67 -15.79
N HIS A 303 1.81 -18.28 -17.06
CA HIS A 303 2.86 -18.64 -18.02
C HIS A 303 4.02 -17.65 -18.06
N GLU A 304 3.85 -16.42 -17.54
CA GLU A 304 4.91 -15.43 -17.49
C GLU A 304 6.00 -15.88 -16.51
N LYS A 305 7.27 -15.90 -16.95
CA LYS A 305 8.43 -16.36 -16.15
C LYS A 305 9.17 -15.20 -15.50
N ALA A 306 9.14 -14.01 -16.09
CA ALA A 306 9.82 -12.83 -15.57
C ALA A 306 9.01 -12.21 -14.42
N THR A 307 9.59 -12.21 -13.21
CA THR A 307 8.94 -11.66 -12.01
C THR A 307 8.43 -10.23 -12.22
N ALA A 308 9.24 -9.35 -12.83
CA ALA A 308 8.85 -7.97 -13.04
C ALA A 308 7.59 -7.84 -13.91
N LYS A 309 7.54 -8.52 -15.08
CA LYS A 309 6.34 -8.56 -15.93
C LYS A 309 5.14 -9.11 -15.17
N ARG A 310 5.34 -10.24 -14.48
CA ARG A 310 4.28 -10.89 -13.71
C ARG A 310 3.67 -9.96 -12.65
N VAL A 311 4.49 -9.16 -11.96
CA VAL A 311 4.03 -8.18 -10.96
C VAL A 311 3.17 -7.09 -11.62
N PHE A 312 3.59 -6.50 -12.74
CA PHE A 312 2.74 -5.52 -13.44
C PHE A 312 1.43 -6.15 -13.94
N MET A 313 1.47 -7.39 -14.39
CA MET A 313 0.26 -8.11 -14.80
C MET A 313 -0.69 -8.34 -13.62
N LEU A 314 -0.16 -8.72 -12.45
CA LEU A 314 -0.94 -8.83 -11.22
C LEU A 314 -1.55 -7.50 -10.81
N ILE A 315 -0.78 -6.41 -10.83
CA ILE A 315 -1.28 -5.06 -10.53
C ILE A 315 -2.48 -4.74 -11.43
N ARG A 316 -2.38 -5.03 -12.73
CA ARG A 316 -3.49 -4.81 -13.66
C ARG A 316 -4.74 -5.62 -13.30
N GLN A 317 -4.61 -6.88 -12.88
CA GLN A 317 -5.77 -7.67 -12.44
C GLN A 317 -6.35 -7.15 -11.12
N MET A 318 -5.49 -6.77 -10.16
CA MET A 318 -5.92 -6.19 -8.88
C MET A 318 -6.71 -4.88 -9.10
N LEU A 319 -6.21 -3.98 -9.94
CA LEU A 319 -6.89 -2.73 -10.26
C LEU A 319 -8.20 -2.94 -11.02
N ARG A 320 -8.32 -4.02 -11.81
CA ARG A 320 -9.52 -4.28 -12.62
C ARG A 320 -10.63 -4.97 -11.82
N HIS A 321 -10.27 -5.91 -10.95
CA HIS A 321 -11.22 -6.86 -10.36
C HIS A 321 -11.37 -6.74 -8.85
N LEU A 322 -10.44 -6.07 -8.17
CA LEU A 322 -10.41 -5.96 -6.72
C LEU A 322 -10.72 -4.53 -6.28
N ASP A 323 -9.76 -3.62 -6.35
CA ASP A 323 -9.99 -2.22 -5.98
C ASP A 323 -9.25 -1.26 -6.93
N ALA A 324 -10.03 -0.55 -7.72
CA ALA A 324 -9.64 0.45 -8.68
C ALA A 324 -9.63 1.86 -8.07
N SER A 325 -9.70 2.05 -6.76
CA SER A 325 -9.62 3.40 -6.17
C SER A 325 -8.20 3.79 -5.75
N GLU A 326 -7.39 2.83 -5.30
CA GLU A 326 -6.06 3.10 -4.76
C GLU A 326 -4.95 2.90 -5.82
N PRO A 327 -3.94 3.79 -5.90
CA PRO A 327 -2.74 3.53 -6.69
C PRO A 327 -1.85 2.50 -6.00
N VAL A 328 -1.03 1.79 -6.78
CA VAL A 328 -0.03 0.84 -6.28
C VAL A 328 1.34 1.51 -6.28
N ARG A 329 2.03 1.51 -5.13
CA ARG A 329 3.42 1.92 -5.09
C ARG A 329 4.31 0.75 -5.53
N PHE A 330 5.11 0.99 -6.56
CA PHE A 330 6.02 0.01 -7.13
C PHE A 330 7.45 0.37 -6.73
N LEU A 331 7.96 -0.36 -5.75
CA LEU A 331 9.23 -0.10 -5.10
C LEU A 331 10.32 -0.91 -5.78
N ILE A 332 11.43 -0.26 -6.07
CA ILE A 332 12.54 -0.87 -6.78
C ILE A 332 13.78 -0.82 -5.88
N ALA A 333 14.10 -1.95 -5.25
CA ALA A 333 15.33 -2.12 -4.48
C ALA A 333 16.56 -2.05 -5.38
N GLU A 334 17.69 -1.64 -4.81
CA GLU A 334 18.99 -1.52 -5.52
C GLU A 334 18.91 -0.71 -6.83
N CYS A 335 18.17 0.42 -6.81
CA CYS A 335 17.99 1.24 -8.01
C CYS A 335 19.20 2.16 -8.28
N GLU A 336 20.06 1.77 -9.23
CA GLU A 336 21.32 2.49 -9.50
C GLU A 336 21.43 3.15 -10.89
N THR A 337 20.43 2.99 -11.77
CA THR A 337 20.48 3.53 -13.13
C THR A 337 19.14 4.12 -13.60
N PRO A 338 19.15 5.14 -14.49
CA PRO A 338 17.93 5.64 -15.14
C PRO A 338 17.21 4.56 -15.97
N LEU A 339 17.98 3.63 -16.56
CA LEU A 339 17.44 2.51 -17.34
C LEU A 339 16.42 1.72 -16.54
N THR A 340 16.66 1.52 -15.23
CA THR A 340 15.73 0.81 -14.34
C THR A 340 14.36 1.50 -14.27
N LEU A 341 14.33 2.82 -14.07
CA LEU A 341 13.09 3.61 -13.99
C LEU A 341 12.33 3.60 -15.31
N VAL A 342 13.04 3.82 -16.41
CA VAL A 342 12.44 3.87 -17.75
C VAL A 342 11.95 2.47 -18.17
N THR A 343 12.63 1.40 -17.77
CA THR A 343 12.15 0.01 -17.96
C THR A 343 10.87 -0.26 -17.16
N ALA A 344 10.78 0.21 -15.91
CA ALA A 344 9.55 0.09 -15.13
C ALA A 344 8.39 0.85 -15.78
N LEU A 345 8.64 2.04 -16.33
CA LEU A 345 7.63 2.80 -17.08
C LEU A 345 7.18 2.05 -18.34
N TYR A 346 8.12 1.45 -19.08
CA TYR A 346 7.78 0.62 -20.24
C TYR A 346 6.80 -0.50 -19.88
N PHE A 347 7.07 -1.27 -18.82
CA PHE A 347 6.15 -2.33 -18.39
C PHE A 347 4.83 -1.77 -17.84
N ALA A 348 4.85 -0.64 -17.13
CA ALA A 348 3.62 0.00 -16.69
C ALA A 348 2.72 0.40 -17.88
N ARG A 349 3.31 0.86 -19.00
CA ARG A 349 2.58 1.13 -20.25
C ARG A 349 2.11 -0.14 -20.95
N LEU A 350 3.01 -1.11 -21.09
CA LEU A 350 2.72 -2.39 -21.74
C LEU A 350 1.52 -3.09 -21.09
N PHE A 351 1.32 -2.95 -19.78
CA PHE A 351 0.18 -3.55 -19.08
C PHE A 351 -0.94 -2.56 -18.74
N GLY A 352 -0.88 -1.32 -19.25
CA GLY A 352 -1.94 -0.33 -19.10
C GLY A 352 -2.22 0.06 -17.65
N VAL A 353 -1.18 0.30 -16.86
CA VAL A 353 -1.26 0.69 -15.43
C VAL A 353 -0.40 1.91 -15.08
N GLU A 354 0.20 2.58 -16.06
CA GLU A 354 1.05 3.76 -15.84
C GLU A 354 0.38 4.91 -15.10
N ASP A 355 -0.95 5.05 -15.21
CA ASP A 355 -1.74 6.07 -14.52
C ASP A 355 -2.07 5.69 -13.07
N ARG A 356 -1.76 4.46 -12.67
CA ARG A 356 -2.11 3.87 -11.36
C ARG A 356 -0.92 3.33 -10.58
N VAL A 357 0.27 3.36 -11.15
CA VAL A 357 1.50 2.89 -10.51
C VAL A 357 2.44 4.05 -10.21
N ASP A 358 2.84 4.14 -8.94
CA ASP A 358 3.86 5.07 -8.49
C ASP A 358 5.23 4.36 -8.45
N ILE A 359 6.04 4.57 -9.48
CA ILE A 359 7.38 3.99 -9.62
C ILE A 359 8.32 4.72 -8.66
N SER A 360 8.86 3.99 -7.69
CA SER A 360 9.61 4.55 -6.57
C SER A 360 10.98 3.86 -6.44
N PRO A 361 12.08 4.48 -6.90
CA PRO A 361 13.42 3.95 -6.70
C PRO A 361 13.81 3.99 -5.22
N LEU A 362 14.48 2.94 -4.74
CA LEU A 362 15.08 2.88 -3.42
C LEU A 362 16.56 3.22 -3.48
N PHE A 363 16.94 4.28 -2.77
CA PHE A 363 18.33 4.68 -2.57
C PHE A 363 18.84 4.13 -1.24
N GLU A 364 19.58 3.02 -1.31
CA GLU A 364 20.11 2.32 -0.13
C GLU A 364 21.56 1.80 -0.31
N THR A 365 22.03 1.65 -1.54
CA THR A 365 23.43 1.30 -1.84
C THR A 365 24.31 2.55 -1.80
N ALA A 366 25.61 2.37 -1.56
CA ALA A 366 26.56 3.50 -1.56
C ALA A 366 26.51 4.31 -2.86
N LYS A 367 26.46 3.61 -4.01
CA LYS A 367 26.38 4.23 -5.34
C LYS A 367 25.05 4.93 -5.58
N ALA A 368 23.95 4.33 -5.13
CA ALA A 368 22.62 4.95 -5.22
C ALA A 368 22.53 6.22 -4.36
N LEU A 369 23.13 6.22 -3.17
CA LEU A 369 23.17 7.38 -2.27
C LEU A 369 24.04 8.52 -2.81
N GLU A 370 25.17 8.19 -3.44
CA GLU A 370 26.06 9.18 -4.04
C GLU A 370 25.46 9.80 -5.32
N ARG A 371 24.75 8.99 -6.12
CA ARG A 371 24.29 9.37 -7.47
C ARG A 371 22.78 9.54 -7.62
N GLY A 372 22.00 9.43 -6.54
CA GLY A 372 20.53 9.36 -6.59
C GLY A 372 19.90 10.53 -7.36
N VAL A 373 20.34 11.76 -7.11
CA VAL A 373 19.86 12.95 -7.84
C VAL A 373 20.22 12.89 -9.32
N SER A 374 21.44 12.47 -9.66
CA SER A 374 21.90 12.33 -11.04
C SER A 374 21.15 11.21 -11.79
N LEU A 375 20.76 10.15 -11.08
CA LEU A 375 19.92 9.08 -11.64
C LEU A 375 18.54 9.62 -12.02
N ILE A 376 17.88 10.37 -11.12
CA ILE A 376 16.60 11.01 -11.42
C ILE A 376 16.76 12.01 -12.57
N ARG A 377 17.84 12.79 -12.58
CA ARG A 377 18.15 13.72 -13.68
C ARG A 377 18.18 13.02 -15.03
N GLY A 378 18.89 11.88 -15.13
CA GLY A 378 18.94 11.10 -16.36
C GLY A 378 17.58 10.53 -16.78
N ALA A 379 16.68 10.20 -15.84
CA ALA A 379 15.31 9.82 -16.18
C ALA A 379 14.48 11.01 -16.67
N LEU A 380 14.68 12.21 -16.09
CA LEU A 380 14.00 13.44 -16.49
C LEU A 380 14.43 13.96 -17.88
N GLU A 381 15.58 13.53 -18.40
CA GLU A 381 15.97 13.78 -19.79
C GLU A 381 15.03 13.07 -20.79
N ILE A 382 14.31 12.02 -20.35
CA ILE A 382 13.38 11.27 -21.19
C ILE A 382 11.99 11.91 -21.17
N PRO A 383 11.45 12.40 -22.32
CA PRO A 383 10.14 13.06 -22.36
C PRO A 383 8.99 12.20 -21.84
N ALA A 384 9.02 10.89 -22.12
CA ALA A 384 8.01 9.96 -21.66
C ALA A 384 7.95 9.86 -20.12
N TRP A 385 9.10 9.93 -19.44
CA TRP A 385 9.16 9.91 -17.98
C TRP A 385 8.58 11.19 -17.38
N ARG A 386 8.90 12.35 -17.96
CA ARG A 386 8.30 13.64 -17.56
C ARG A 386 6.77 13.64 -17.73
N SER A 387 6.30 13.10 -18.86
CA SER A 387 4.86 12.95 -19.14
C SER A 387 4.17 12.04 -18.12
N TYR A 388 4.80 10.92 -17.79
CA TYR A 388 4.34 10.01 -16.72
C TYR A 388 4.21 10.75 -15.38
N LEU A 389 5.25 11.48 -14.94
CA LEU A 389 5.21 12.22 -13.68
C LEU A 389 4.09 13.26 -13.63
N ARG A 390 3.89 14.02 -14.72
CA ARG A 390 2.79 14.99 -14.82
C ARG A 390 1.42 14.32 -14.80
N LYS A 391 1.27 13.18 -15.48
CA LYS A 391 0.03 12.39 -15.45
C LYS A 391 -0.27 11.86 -14.05
N ARG A 392 0.76 11.48 -13.29
CA ARG A 392 0.63 11.05 -11.89
C ARG A 392 0.42 12.20 -10.91
N GLY A 393 0.88 13.41 -11.25
CA GLY A 393 0.88 14.59 -10.39
C GLY A 393 1.91 14.53 -9.26
N ARG A 394 2.80 13.52 -9.25
CA ARG A 394 3.75 13.28 -8.17
C ARG A 394 5.01 12.55 -8.63
N ILE A 395 6.07 12.68 -7.85
CA ILE A 395 7.27 11.84 -7.92
C ILE A 395 7.44 11.13 -6.58
N CYS A 396 7.64 9.80 -6.63
CA CYS A 396 7.86 8.98 -5.45
C CYS A 396 9.31 8.51 -5.42
N ILE A 397 9.96 8.62 -4.27
CA ILE A 397 11.28 8.01 -4.02
C ILE A 397 11.26 7.28 -2.69
N GLN A 398 12.20 6.36 -2.50
CA GLN A 398 12.43 5.68 -1.24
C GLN A 398 13.88 5.85 -0.79
N THR A 399 14.09 5.97 0.53
CA THR A 399 15.43 6.04 1.12
C THR A 399 15.61 4.98 2.20
N GLY A 400 16.72 4.24 2.13
CA GLY A 400 16.98 3.09 2.99
C GLY A 400 17.99 3.38 4.08
N PHE A 401 17.56 3.88 5.24
CA PHE A 401 18.46 4.19 6.36
C PHE A 401 19.15 2.96 6.93
N SER A 402 18.42 1.85 7.06
CA SER A 402 18.96 0.62 7.68
C SER A 402 20.12 0.03 6.87
N ASP A 403 19.90 -0.19 5.57
CA ASP A 403 20.89 -0.80 4.71
C ASP A 403 22.04 0.17 4.44
N ALA A 404 21.75 1.43 4.13
CA ALA A 404 22.78 2.48 4.03
C ALA A 404 23.65 2.56 5.28
N GLY A 405 23.02 2.60 6.46
CA GLY A 405 23.70 2.67 7.75
C GLY A 405 24.60 1.46 8.03
N ARG A 406 24.24 0.26 7.54
CA ARG A 406 25.08 -0.94 7.64
C ARG A 406 26.38 -0.79 6.85
N TYR A 407 26.35 -0.13 5.69
CA TYR A 407 27.52 0.00 4.81
C TYR A 407 28.43 1.18 5.16
N MET A 408 27.86 2.36 5.47
CA MET A 408 28.63 3.60 5.62
C MET A 408 28.49 4.28 7.01
N GLY A 409 27.73 3.68 7.91
CA GLY A 409 27.40 4.26 9.22
C GLY A 409 26.21 5.22 9.17
N GLN A 410 25.42 5.26 10.25
CA GLN A 410 24.12 5.97 10.27
C GLN A 410 24.22 7.48 10.07
N ILE A 411 25.29 8.12 10.57
CA ILE A 411 25.49 9.57 10.40
C ILE A 411 25.71 9.90 8.92
N ALA A 412 26.58 9.15 8.25
CA ALA A 412 26.87 9.36 6.83
C ALA A 412 25.67 9.02 5.95
N ALA A 413 24.94 7.95 6.28
CA ALA A 413 23.69 7.60 5.61
C ALA A 413 22.63 8.71 5.71
N SER A 414 22.39 9.22 6.92
CA SER A 414 21.43 10.32 7.16
C SER A 414 21.80 11.58 6.39
N TYR A 415 23.10 11.93 6.35
CA TYR A 415 23.58 13.05 5.57
C TYR A 415 23.40 12.85 4.05
N ALA A 416 23.70 11.65 3.53
CA ALA A 416 23.53 11.34 2.12
C ALA A 416 22.06 11.37 1.69
N VAL A 417 21.16 10.82 2.52
CA VAL A 417 19.71 10.90 2.32
C VAL A 417 19.25 12.35 2.27
N GLU A 418 19.65 13.20 3.23
CA GLU A 418 19.28 14.62 3.23
C GLU A 418 19.77 15.34 1.96
N ARG A 419 20.98 15.04 1.49
CA ARG A 419 21.48 15.59 0.21
C ARG A 419 20.61 15.18 -0.97
N ILE A 420 20.11 13.95 -1.01
CA ILE A 420 19.16 13.53 -2.06
C ILE A 420 17.88 14.34 -1.97
N ARG A 421 17.31 14.55 -0.77
CA ARG A 421 16.08 15.33 -0.60
C ARG A 421 16.25 16.76 -1.10
N LEU A 422 17.34 17.42 -0.70
CA LEU A 422 17.60 18.81 -1.09
C LEU A 422 17.91 18.92 -2.59
N GLY A 423 18.69 17.99 -3.14
CA GLY A 423 19.00 17.98 -4.56
C GLY A 423 17.80 17.61 -5.45
N LEU A 424 16.86 16.80 -4.96
CA LEU A 424 15.61 16.50 -5.66
C LEU A 424 14.75 17.75 -5.82
N ARG A 425 14.61 18.56 -4.76
CA ARG A 425 13.93 19.86 -4.84
C ARG A 425 14.52 20.73 -5.95
N ASP A 426 15.84 20.91 -5.93
CA ASP A 426 16.54 21.75 -6.92
C ASP A 426 16.34 21.21 -8.34
N LEU A 427 16.48 19.90 -8.52
CA LEU A 427 16.28 19.25 -9.80
C LEU A 427 14.86 19.47 -10.34
N LEU A 428 13.83 19.40 -9.49
CA LEU A 428 12.44 19.63 -9.91
C LEU A 428 12.20 21.07 -10.34
N MET A 429 12.76 22.05 -9.61
CA MET A 429 12.69 23.46 -9.98
C MET A 429 13.40 23.74 -11.30
N GLU A 430 14.64 23.29 -11.44
CA GLU A 430 15.43 23.39 -12.68
C GLU A 430 14.70 22.75 -13.88
N SER A 431 13.96 21.68 -13.61
CA SER A 431 13.25 20.91 -14.64
C SER A 431 11.86 21.44 -14.96
N GLY A 432 11.37 22.50 -14.30
CA GLY A 432 9.99 22.99 -14.47
C GLY A 432 8.94 21.95 -14.08
N LEU A 433 9.18 21.26 -12.96
CA LEU A 433 8.34 20.21 -12.36
C LEU A 433 8.10 20.47 -10.85
N GLY A 434 8.22 21.73 -10.41
CA GLY A 434 7.95 22.12 -9.01
C GLY A 434 6.47 22.06 -8.62
N ASP A 435 5.57 21.85 -9.59
CA ASP A 435 4.14 21.62 -9.38
C ASP A 435 3.81 20.19 -8.93
N LEU A 436 4.77 19.26 -8.99
CA LEU A 436 4.57 17.88 -8.57
C LEU A 436 4.62 17.73 -7.05
N GLU A 437 3.76 16.88 -6.51
CA GLU A 437 3.91 16.35 -5.16
C GLU A 437 5.16 15.47 -5.07
N VAL A 438 5.94 15.62 -4.00
CA VAL A 438 7.12 14.79 -3.73
C VAL A 438 6.80 13.86 -2.58
N VAL A 439 6.76 12.56 -2.84
CA VAL A 439 6.50 11.55 -1.82
C VAL A 439 7.80 10.83 -1.50
N ILE A 440 8.30 10.99 -0.27
CA ILE A 440 9.49 10.30 0.22
C ILE A 440 9.07 9.20 1.17
N PHE A 441 9.40 7.96 0.83
CA PHE A 441 9.17 6.81 1.68
C PHE A 441 10.47 6.39 2.37
N ASP A 442 10.58 6.57 3.68
CA ASP A 442 11.78 6.24 4.43
C ASP A 442 11.67 4.87 5.10
N THR A 443 12.64 3.99 4.83
CA THR A 443 12.76 2.71 5.52
C THR A 443 13.84 2.77 6.60
N HIS A 444 13.38 3.10 7.81
CA HIS A 444 14.19 3.14 9.01
C HIS A 444 14.49 1.75 9.59
N GLY A 445 15.71 1.57 10.09
CA GLY A 445 16.17 0.31 10.70
C GLY A 445 16.06 0.29 12.22
N GLU A 446 16.24 1.45 12.82
CA GLU A 446 16.29 1.73 14.24
C GLU A 446 14.90 1.92 14.86
N SER A 447 14.77 1.60 16.15
CA SER A 447 13.49 1.66 16.87
C SER A 447 12.84 3.05 16.82
N ILE A 448 13.64 4.12 16.89
CA ILE A 448 13.15 5.51 16.86
C ILE A 448 12.45 5.79 15.52
N GLY A 449 13.11 5.48 14.40
CA GLY A 449 12.54 5.64 13.06
C GLY A 449 11.43 4.63 12.73
N ARG A 450 11.23 3.59 13.55
CA ARG A 450 10.09 2.66 13.43
C ARG A 450 8.88 3.05 14.29
N GLY A 451 8.88 4.26 14.84
CA GLY A 451 7.75 4.83 15.57
C GLY A 451 7.93 4.89 17.09
N SER A 452 8.99 4.30 17.65
CA SER A 452 9.29 4.32 19.08
C SER A 452 10.02 5.59 19.54
N HIS A 453 9.84 6.70 18.83
CA HIS A 453 10.47 7.97 19.20
C HIS A 453 9.94 8.45 20.58
N PRO A 454 10.81 8.75 21.56
CA PRO A 454 10.38 9.02 22.94
C PRO A 454 9.70 10.38 23.12
N GLY A 455 10.00 11.32 22.23
CA GLY A 455 9.43 12.66 22.21
C GLY A 455 7.97 12.74 21.75
N ALA A 456 7.41 13.95 21.84
CA ALA A 456 6.04 14.27 21.43
C ALA A 456 5.85 14.09 19.91
N LEU A 457 4.60 13.97 19.44
CA LEU A 457 4.27 13.70 18.04
C LEU A 457 4.96 14.67 17.05
N ALA A 458 5.03 15.96 17.38
CA ALA A 458 5.73 16.96 16.57
C ALA A 458 7.23 16.67 16.41
N GLU A 459 7.89 16.18 17.47
CA GLU A 459 9.30 15.78 17.43
C GLU A 459 9.49 14.50 16.60
N ARG A 460 8.56 13.54 16.71
CA ARG A 460 8.55 12.34 15.86
C ARG A 460 8.48 12.73 14.39
N PHE A 461 7.60 13.66 14.03
CA PHE A 461 7.52 14.13 12.64
C PHE A 461 8.80 14.84 12.21
N ARG A 462 9.46 15.63 13.07
CA ARG A 462 10.75 16.26 12.75
C ARG A 462 11.88 15.25 12.55
N TYR A 463 11.79 14.06 13.16
CA TYR A 463 12.74 12.97 12.93
C TYR A 463 12.68 12.46 11.49
N TYR A 464 11.48 12.25 10.97
CA TYR A 464 11.27 11.76 9.59
C TYR A 464 11.54 12.81 8.50
N GLY A 465 11.41 14.10 8.84
CA GLY A 465 11.67 15.19 7.91
C GLY A 465 12.33 16.36 8.61
N THR A 466 13.55 16.69 8.20
CA THR A 466 14.31 17.79 8.78
C THR A 466 13.54 19.11 8.59
N ALA A 467 13.65 20.01 9.58
CA ALA A 467 13.05 21.33 9.48
C ALA A 467 13.56 22.09 8.25
N ARG A 468 14.84 21.90 7.90
CA ARG A 468 15.48 22.57 6.77
C ARG A 468 14.93 22.09 5.43
N SER A 469 14.79 20.78 5.23
CA SER A 469 14.17 20.22 4.02
C SER A 469 12.74 20.73 3.86
N ARG A 470 11.90 20.60 4.90
CA ARG A 470 10.51 21.09 4.87
C ARG A 470 10.40 22.57 4.52
N GLN A 471 11.22 23.41 5.15
CA GLN A 471 11.26 24.84 4.86
C GLN A 471 11.57 25.10 3.38
N LEU A 472 12.61 24.46 2.84
CA LEU A 472 13.06 24.70 1.48
C LEU A 472 12.09 24.17 0.42
N TYR A 473 11.39 23.07 0.69
CA TYR A 473 10.30 22.59 -0.17
C TYR A 473 9.12 23.59 -0.16
N ALA A 474 8.74 24.10 1.01
CA ALA A 474 7.70 25.11 1.14
C ALA A 474 8.06 26.44 0.44
N GLU A 475 9.31 26.92 0.57
CA GLU A 475 9.82 28.10 -0.13
C GLU A 475 9.80 27.94 -1.66
N ALA A 476 10.01 26.71 -2.15
CA ALA A 476 9.92 26.36 -3.56
C ALA A 476 8.48 26.16 -4.06
N GLY A 477 7.48 26.17 -3.17
CA GLY A 477 6.09 25.87 -3.50
C GLY A 477 5.83 24.39 -3.83
N ILE A 478 6.74 23.49 -3.48
CA ILE A 478 6.64 22.06 -3.74
C ILE A 478 5.95 21.38 -2.54
N HIS A 479 4.89 20.62 -2.81
CA HIS A 479 4.21 19.80 -1.80
C HIS A 479 5.08 18.57 -1.48
N LEU A 480 5.42 18.36 -0.19
CA LEU A 480 6.27 17.27 0.31
C LEU A 480 5.53 16.39 1.30
#